data_AF-A0A415JY09-F1
#
_entry.id   AF-A0A415JY09-F1
#
_cell.length_a   1.000
_cell.length_b   1.000
_cell.length_c   1.000
_cell.angle_alpha   90.00
_cell.angle_beta   90.00
_cell.angle_gamma   90.00
#
_symmetry.space_group_name_H-M   'P 1'
#
loop_
_entity.id
_entity.type
_entity.pdbx_description
1 polymer ?
#
loop_
_entity_poly.entity_id
_entity_poly.type
_entity_poly.pdbx_seq_one_letter_code
_entity_poly.pdbx_strand_id
1 'polypeptide(L)'
;RNEWSFSIPDGFGRVVLSGICKNQPAYGAESTPLDTVVVKAVWANEENPLKGYRLEGITLSSPTVLSVSYYDSYDFLGKNGIPDDATTAYCETAGYGKRYGDDCKGQQTGSLTALFTDREYTGFIYSALYYDDRYRVIQRKGNNGQHGTESVYTAYNFEG
;
A
#
# COMPACT_ATOMS: atom_id res chain seq x y z
N ARG A 1 5.11 20.63 -17.00
CA ARG A 1 5.27 20.02 -15.66
C ARG A 1 6.58 19.25 -15.69
N ASN A 2 7.53 19.57 -14.80
CA ASN A 2 8.80 18.86 -14.66
C ASN A 2 8.66 17.82 -13.55
N GLU A 3 7.86 16.78 -13.83
CA GLU A 3 7.50 15.74 -12.87
C GLU A 3 7.84 14.38 -13.46
N TRP A 4 8.33 13.46 -12.63
CA TRP A 4 8.61 12.08 -12.99
C TRP A 4 7.70 11.15 -12.20
N SER A 5 7.23 10.09 -12.84
CA SER A 5 6.62 8.98 -12.12
C SER A 5 7.70 8.11 -11.48
N PHE A 6 7.41 7.56 -10.30
CA PHE A 6 8.23 6.54 -9.68
C PHE A 6 7.38 5.35 -9.28
N SER A 7 7.99 4.16 -9.31
CA SER A 7 7.44 2.90 -8.82
C SER A 7 8.59 2.14 -8.17
N ILE A 8 8.54 1.99 -6.85
CA ILE A 8 9.65 1.47 -6.06
C ILE A 8 9.21 0.16 -5.38
N PRO A 9 9.93 -0.95 -5.63
CA PRO A 9 9.67 -2.21 -4.96
C PRO A 9 10.30 -2.28 -3.57
N ASP A 10 9.86 -3.25 -2.77
CA ASP A 10 10.56 -3.67 -1.57
C ASP A 10 11.73 -4.63 -1.88
N GLY A 11 12.40 -5.11 -0.84
CA GLY A 11 13.51 -6.07 -0.96
C GLY A 11 13.14 -7.43 -1.60
N PHE A 12 11.85 -7.74 -1.75
CA PHE A 12 11.35 -8.95 -2.39
C PHE A 12 10.89 -8.70 -3.85
N GLY A 13 11.05 -7.47 -4.35
CA GLY A 13 10.62 -7.10 -5.70
C GLY A 13 9.13 -6.79 -5.83
N ARG A 14 8.38 -6.70 -4.73
CA ARG A 14 6.96 -6.34 -4.75
C ARG A 14 6.84 -4.82 -4.80
N VAL A 15 6.08 -4.27 -5.74
CA VAL A 15 5.86 -2.81 -5.81
C VAL A 15 5.06 -2.36 -4.58
N VAL A 16 5.68 -1.57 -3.71
CA VAL A 16 5.05 -1.09 -2.47
C VAL A 16 4.70 0.39 -2.50
N LEU A 17 5.36 1.17 -3.37
CA LEU A 17 5.18 2.62 -3.41
C LEU A 17 5.24 3.14 -4.84
N SER A 18 4.23 3.89 -5.27
CA SER A 18 4.25 4.61 -6.53
C SER A 18 3.71 6.03 -6.39
N GLY A 19 4.18 6.93 -7.25
CA GLY A 19 3.81 8.32 -7.19
C GLY A 19 4.49 9.19 -8.21
N ILE A 20 4.51 10.49 -7.95
CA ILE A 20 5.24 11.48 -8.74
C ILE A 20 6.24 12.24 -7.88
N CYS A 21 7.34 12.66 -8.48
CA CYS A 21 8.36 13.48 -7.84
C CYS A 21 8.91 14.53 -8.81
N LYS A 22 9.71 15.47 -8.28
CA LYS A 22 10.38 16.52 -9.06
C LYS A 22 11.88 16.31 -9.13
N ASN A 23 12.34 15.06 -9.00
CA ASN A 23 13.75 14.72 -9.19
C ASN A 23 14.22 15.17 -10.58
N GLN A 24 15.46 15.64 -10.67
CA GLN A 24 16.11 15.93 -11.95
C GLN A 24 17.39 15.08 -12.02
N PRO A 25 17.27 13.76 -12.22
CA PRO A 25 18.44 12.92 -12.34
C PRO A 25 19.25 13.37 -13.57
N ALA A 26 20.51 13.71 -13.35
CA ALA A 26 21.41 14.08 -14.43
C ALA A 26 21.81 12.81 -15.19
N TYR A 27 21.09 12.49 -16.26
CA TYR A 27 21.48 11.44 -17.19
C TYR A 27 22.29 12.07 -18.33
N GLY A 28 23.55 11.68 -18.45
CA GLY A 28 24.46 12.15 -19.49
C GLY A 28 25.60 11.16 -19.73
N ALA A 29 26.49 11.45 -20.67
CA ALA A 29 27.60 10.56 -21.03
C ALA A 29 28.49 10.19 -19.81
N GLU A 30 28.60 11.11 -18.84
CA GLU A 30 29.44 10.96 -17.64
C GLU A 30 28.63 10.69 -16.36
N SER A 31 27.30 10.54 -16.45
CA SER A 31 26.44 10.43 -15.28
C SER A 31 25.23 9.52 -15.51
N THR A 32 25.25 8.38 -14.84
CA THR A 32 24.16 7.40 -14.75
C THR A 32 23.85 7.15 -13.27
N PRO A 33 23.13 8.07 -12.60
CA PRO A 33 23.05 8.13 -11.12
C PRO A 33 22.47 6.89 -10.44
N LEU A 34 21.85 5.97 -11.20
CA LEU A 34 21.26 4.73 -10.67
C LEU A 34 21.95 3.45 -11.16
N ASP A 35 23.01 3.54 -11.97
CA ASP A 35 23.62 2.37 -12.63
C ASP A 35 24.16 1.31 -11.66
N THR A 36 24.66 1.76 -10.50
CA THR A 36 25.22 0.91 -9.44
C THR A 36 24.37 0.90 -8.18
N VAL A 37 23.15 1.44 -8.24
CA VAL A 37 22.32 1.71 -7.06
C VAL A 37 21.08 0.84 -7.07
N VAL A 38 20.90 0.07 -6.00
CA VAL A 38 19.64 -0.66 -5.76
C VAL A 38 18.68 0.26 -5.04
N VAL A 39 17.63 0.69 -5.74
CA VAL A 39 16.53 1.45 -5.16
C VAL A 39 15.50 0.50 -4.57
N LYS A 40 15.16 0.68 -3.30
CA LYS A 40 14.11 -0.10 -2.63
C LYS A 40 13.41 0.73 -1.56
N ALA A 41 12.18 0.34 -1.27
CA ALA A 41 11.41 0.84 -0.14
C ALA A 41 11.46 -0.17 1.00
N VAL A 42 11.69 0.31 2.21
CA VAL A 42 11.78 -0.48 3.44
C VAL A 42 10.62 -0.08 4.34
N TRP A 43 9.83 -1.06 4.78
CA TRP A 43 8.78 -0.83 5.76
C TRP A 43 9.42 -0.34 7.06
N ALA A 44 9.12 0.89 7.44
CA ALA A 44 9.68 1.55 8.63
C ALA A 44 8.66 1.67 9.76
N ASN A 45 7.39 1.33 9.50
CA ASN A 45 6.31 1.39 10.47
C ASN A 45 6.08 2.78 11.09
N GLU A 46 6.10 3.81 10.23
CA GLU A 46 6.08 5.21 10.63
C GLU A 46 4.90 6.01 10.06
N GLU A 47 4.58 7.13 10.69
CA GLU A 47 3.78 8.18 10.04
C GLU A 47 4.71 9.14 9.30
N ASN A 48 4.70 9.08 7.97
CA ASN A 48 5.61 9.88 7.16
C ASN A 48 5.02 10.17 5.76
N PRO A 49 5.62 11.10 4.97
CA PRO A 49 5.14 11.43 3.63
C PRO A 49 5.11 10.25 2.64
N LEU A 50 5.89 9.20 2.91
CA LEU A 50 5.96 7.96 2.13
C LEU A 50 5.10 6.84 2.72
N LYS A 51 4.15 7.21 3.58
CA LYS A 51 3.10 6.33 4.12
C LYS A 51 3.67 5.11 4.84
N GLY A 52 4.70 5.34 5.65
CA GLY A 52 5.32 4.31 6.51
C GLY A 52 6.48 3.56 5.89
N TYR A 53 6.83 3.86 4.64
CA TYR A 53 8.07 3.39 4.02
C TYR A 53 9.21 4.41 4.16
N ARG A 54 10.44 3.92 4.10
CA ARG A 54 11.67 4.69 3.89
C ARG A 54 12.34 4.21 2.60
N LEU A 55 13.06 5.08 1.92
CA LEU A 55 13.75 4.72 0.68
C LEU A 55 15.24 4.52 0.94
N GLU A 56 15.78 3.49 0.31
CA GLU A 56 17.22 3.26 0.18
C GLU A 56 17.60 3.41 -1.30
N GLY A 57 18.81 3.93 -1.55
CA GLY A 57 19.33 4.14 -2.90
C GLY A 57 18.82 5.40 -3.62
N ILE A 58 17.79 6.09 -3.09
CA ILE A 58 17.33 7.36 -3.67
C ILE A 58 16.68 8.28 -2.63
N THR A 59 16.86 9.58 -2.80
CA THR A 59 16.07 10.61 -2.13
C THR A 59 15.14 11.25 -3.15
N LEU A 60 13.83 11.18 -2.92
CA LEU A 60 12.86 11.83 -3.80
C LEU A 60 12.73 13.32 -3.47
N SER A 61 12.70 14.16 -4.49
CA SER A 61 12.44 15.59 -4.39
C SER A 61 10.95 15.85 -4.52
N SER A 62 10.35 16.44 -3.48
CA SER A 62 8.91 16.73 -3.39
C SER A 62 8.01 15.56 -3.85
N PRO A 63 8.11 14.38 -3.21
CA PRO A 63 7.29 13.23 -3.59
C PRO A 63 5.81 13.46 -3.25
N THR A 64 4.94 13.10 -4.18
CA THR A 64 3.51 12.89 -3.95
C THR A 64 3.22 11.41 -4.19
N VAL A 65 2.87 10.70 -3.12
CA VAL A 65 2.48 9.29 -3.19
C VAL A 65 1.09 9.18 -3.80
N LEU A 66 0.96 8.32 -4.81
CA LEU A 66 -0.30 8.02 -5.48
C LEU A 66 -0.84 6.64 -5.10
N SER A 67 0.02 5.67 -4.83
CA SER A 67 -0.40 4.36 -4.33
C SER A 67 0.65 3.72 -3.43
N VAL A 68 0.16 2.97 -2.45
CA VAL A 68 0.91 2.19 -1.48
C VAL A 68 0.29 0.80 -1.38
N SER A 69 1.13 -0.22 -1.34
CA SER A 69 0.75 -1.57 -0.97
C SER A 69 1.45 -1.95 0.34
N TYR A 70 0.70 -2.45 1.32
CA TYR A 70 1.22 -2.97 2.57
C TYR A 70 1.21 -4.49 2.51
N TYR A 71 2.29 -5.11 2.99
CA TYR A 71 2.47 -6.55 2.96
C TYR A 71 2.76 -7.09 4.36
N ASP A 72 2.60 -8.40 4.51
CA ASP A 72 3.13 -9.24 5.58
C ASP A 72 2.50 -9.04 6.98
N SER A 73 1.90 -7.89 7.27
CA SER A 73 1.34 -7.54 8.59
C SER A 73 0.24 -6.49 8.49
N TYR A 74 -0.52 -6.28 9.57
CA TYR A 74 -1.55 -5.23 9.65
C TYR A 74 -1.08 -3.99 10.43
N ASP A 75 0.22 -3.87 10.69
CA ASP A 75 0.82 -2.76 11.45
C ASP A 75 0.59 -1.38 10.81
N PHE A 76 0.17 -1.34 9.53
CA PHE A 76 -0.20 -0.11 8.84
C PHE A 76 -1.52 0.49 9.33
N LEU A 77 -2.37 -0.30 9.99
CA LEU A 77 -3.60 0.19 10.61
C LEU A 77 -3.26 1.23 11.69
N GLY A 78 -4.07 2.27 11.78
CA GLY A 78 -3.88 3.36 12.74
C GLY A 78 -2.81 4.37 12.32
N LYS A 79 -2.24 4.23 11.12
CA LYS A 79 -1.20 5.12 10.59
C LYS A 79 -1.61 5.78 9.30
N ASN A 80 -1.04 6.96 9.03
CA ASN A 80 -1.05 7.60 7.72
C ASN A 80 -2.48 7.87 7.16
N GLY A 81 -3.46 8.02 8.06
CA GLY A 81 -4.87 8.26 7.72
C GLY A 81 -5.72 6.99 7.53
N ILE A 82 -5.19 5.82 7.88
CA ILE A 82 -5.93 4.54 7.89
C ILE A 82 -6.38 4.26 9.34
N PRO A 83 -7.69 4.11 9.61
CA PRO A 83 -8.18 3.78 10.94
C PRO A 83 -7.72 2.41 11.44
N ASP A 84 -7.60 2.26 12.75
CA ASP A 84 -7.50 0.97 13.44
C ASP A 84 -8.72 0.82 14.36
N ASP A 85 -9.88 0.56 13.74
CA ASP A 85 -11.16 0.45 14.42
C ASP A 85 -12.08 -0.53 13.70
N ALA A 86 -13.35 -0.60 14.10
CA ALA A 86 -14.33 -1.52 13.53
C ALA A 86 -14.53 -1.39 12.00
N THR A 87 -14.13 -0.26 11.39
CA THR A 87 -14.24 -0.02 9.94
C THR A 87 -13.16 -0.75 9.14
N THR A 88 -12.00 -1.03 9.76
CA THR A 88 -10.86 -1.72 9.16
C THR A 88 -10.61 -3.09 9.77
N ALA A 89 -11.06 -3.35 10.99
CA ALA A 89 -10.86 -4.60 11.71
C ALA A 89 -11.59 -5.80 11.07
N TYR A 90 -10.96 -6.97 11.20
CA TYR A 90 -11.59 -8.26 10.87
C TYR A 90 -12.82 -8.50 11.76
N CYS A 91 -13.91 -9.01 11.17
CA CYS A 91 -15.13 -9.34 11.90
C CYS A 91 -15.61 -10.74 11.53
N GLU A 92 -15.41 -11.74 12.39
CA GLU A 92 -15.89 -13.11 12.14
C GLU A 92 -17.40 -13.10 11.89
N THR A 93 -17.80 -13.62 10.72
CA THR A 93 -19.20 -13.58 10.28
C THR A 93 -19.63 -14.98 9.86
N ALA A 94 -20.75 -15.47 10.41
CA ALA A 94 -21.28 -16.79 10.09
C ALA A 94 -21.52 -16.94 8.58
N GLY A 95 -21.15 -18.09 8.02
CA GLY A 95 -21.27 -18.37 6.58
C GLY A 95 -20.08 -17.92 5.73
N TYR A 96 -19.07 -17.28 6.32
CA TYR A 96 -17.84 -16.88 5.64
C TYR A 96 -16.60 -17.55 6.25
N GLY A 97 -15.47 -17.47 5.53
CA GLY A 97 -14.21 -18.04 6.02
C GLY A 97 -13.67 -17.35 7.28
N LYS A 98 -12.77 -18.05 7.97
CA LYS A 98 -12.10 -17.55 9.18
C LYS A 98 -10.72 -17.01 8.86
N ARG A 99 -10.33 -15.92 9.53
CA ARG A 99 -9.01 -15.33 9.34
C ARG A 99 -7.92 -16.30 9.77
N TYR A 100 -6.93 -16.48 8.91
CA TYR A 100 -5.73 -17.24 9.18
C TYR A 100 -4.68 -16.37 9.85
N GLY A 101 -4.75 -16.34 11.19
CA GLY A 101 -3.76 -15.72 12.06
C GLY A 101 -3.43 -14.25 11.74
N ASP A 102 -2.36 -13.79 12.37
CA ASP A 102 -1.79 -12.45 12.13
C ASP A 102 -0.58 -12.49 11.18
N ASP A 103 -0.03 -13.67 10.92
CA ASP A 103 1.20 -13.86 10.14
C ASP A 103 0.88 -14.07 8.65
N CYS A 104 0.65 -12.96 7.94
CA CYS A 104 0.30 -12.97 6.51
C CYS A 104 1.54 -12.79 5.61
N LYS A 105 2.66 -13.44 5.95
CA LYS A 105 3.92 -13.33 5.20
C LYS A 105 3.72 -13.63 3.71
N GLY A 106 4.28 -12.78 2.87
CA GLY A 106 4.16 -12.85 1.42
C GLY A 106 2.91 -12.17 0.86
N GLN A 107 1.87 -11.94 1.66
CA GLN A 107 0.57 -11.42 1.19
C GLN A 107 0.46 -9.90 1.29
N GLN A 108 -0.31 -9.31 0.37
CA GLN A 108 -0.69 -7.91 0.46
C GLN A 108 -1.81 -7.75 1.49
N THR A 109 -1.51 -7.23 2.67
CA THR A 109 -2.48 -7.03 3.75
C THR A 109 -3.25 -5.73 3.63
N GLY A 110 -2.76 -4.77 2.84
CA GLY A 110 -3.48 -3.53 2.63
C GLY A 110 -3.05 -2.72 1.42
N SER A 111 -3.81 -1.67 1.16
CA SER A 111 -3.51 -0.69 0.12
C SER A 111 -3.99 0.70 0.52
N LEU A 112 -3.36 1.71 -0.07
CA LEU A 112 -3.76 3.11 0.02
C LEU A 112 -3.54 3.75 -1.35
N THR A 113 -4.54 4.43 -1.90
CA THR A 113 -4.53 5.04 -3.23
C THR A 113 -5.07 6.45 -3.16
N ALA A 114 -4.37 7.42 -3.74
CA ALA A 114 -4.77 8.81 -3.78
C ALA A 114 -6.08 8.99 -4.55
N LEU A 115 -7.02 9.71 -3.97
CA LEU A 115 -8.27 10.09 -4.59
C LEU A 115 -8.14 11.49 -5.16
N PHE A 116 -8.59 11.64 -6.42
CA PHE A 116 -8.67 12.93 -7.09
C PHE A 116 -10.10 13.21 -7.54
N THR A 117 -10.59 14.42 -7.25
CA THR A 117 -11.86 14.94 -7.76
C THR A 117 -11.53 16.22 -8.51
N ASP A 118 -11.97 16.34 -9.77
CA ASP A 118 -11.67 17.50 -10.62
C ASP A 118 -10.17 17.86 -10.70
N ARG A 119 -9.31 16.84 -10.66
CA ARG A 119 -7.83 16.92 -10.66
C ARG A 119 -7.21 17.49 -9.38
N GLU A 120 -8.01 17.71 -8.34
CA GLU A 120 -7.55 18.07 -7.01
C GLU A 120 -7.47 16.85 -6.11
N TYR A 121 -6.46 16.82 -5.25
CA TYR A 121 -6.31 15.76 -4.25
C TYR A 121 -7.41 15.93 -3.19
N THR A 122 -8.22 14.90 -2.99
CA THR A 122 -9.37 14.92 -2.06
C THR A 122 -9.26 13.90 -0.93
N GLY A 123 -8.19 13.11 -0.90
CA GLY A 123 -7.93 12.13 0.17
C GLY A 123 -7.32 10.86 -0.37
N PHE A 124 -7.58 9.75 0.33
CA PHE A 124 -7.15 8.43 -0.10
C PHE A 124 -8.27 7.39 0.05
N ILE A 125 -8.28 6.42 -0.84
CA ILE A 125 -9.00 5.16 -0.66
C ILE A 125 -8.02 4.16 -0.06
N TYR A 126 -8.38 3.50 1.03
CA TYR A 126 -7.60 2.46 1.68
C TYR A 126 -8.39 1.17 1.77
N SER A 127 -7.66 0.04 1.87
CA SER A 127 -8.28 -1.22 2.26
C SER A 127 -7.33 -2.11 3.05
N ALA A 128 -7.89 -2.91 3.95
CA ALA A 128 -7.28 -4.04 4.63
C ALA A 128 -7.87 -5.35 4.06
N LEU A 129 -7.01 -6.32 3.79
CA LEU A 129 -7.33 -7.61 3.19
C LEU A 129 -7.06 -8.72 4.20
N TYR A 130 -8.08 -9.50 4.53
CA TYR A 130 -7.98 -10.64 5.45
C TYR A 130 -8.14 -11.95 4.71
N TYR A 131 -7.34 -12.93 5.09
CA TYR A 131 -7.14 -14.18 4.37
C TYR A 131 -7.58 -15.39 5.17
N ASP A 132 -8.04 -16.45 4.50
CA ASP A 132 -8.15 -17.78 5.10
C ASP A 132 -6.81 -18.54 5.07
N ASP A 133 -6.83 -19.78 5.57
CA ASP A 133 -5.66 -20.67 5.69
C ASP A 133 -5.11 -21.15 4.34
N ARG A 134 -5.84 -20.89 3.26
CA ARG A 134 -5.46 -21.12 1.87
C ARG A 134 -5.01 -19.84 1.17
N TYR A 135 -4.78 -18.76 1.92
CA TYR A 135 -4.39 -17.45 1.39
C TYR A 135 -5.39 -16.85 0.41
N ARG A 136 -6.68 -17.12 0.59
CA ARG A 136 -7.76 -16.49 -0.20
C ARG A 136 -8.38 -15.35 0.58
N VAL A 137 -8.67 -14.23 -0.09
CA VAL A 137 -9.27 -13.05 0.57
C VAL A 137 -10.70 -13.36 0.98
N ILE A 138 -10.95 -13.43 2.29
CA ILE A 138 -12.28 -13.68 2.85
C ILE A 138 -12.97 -12.41 3.32
N GLN A 139 -12.20 -11.36 3.61
CA GLN A 139 -12.75 -10.04 3.92
C GLN A 139 -11.87 -8.94 3.35
N ARG A 140 -12.54 -7.90 2.83
CA ARG A 140 -11.92 -6.61 2.53
C ARG A 140 -12.66 -5.54 3.31
N LYS A 141 -11.91 -4.73 4.05
CA LYS A 141 -12.40 -3.64 4.89
C LYS A 141 -11.75 -2.34 4.46
N GLY A 142 -12.47 -1.23 4.41
CA GLY A 142 -11.87 0.03 3.98
C GLY A 142 -12.89 1.14 3.78
N ASN A 143 -12.47 2.19 3.08
CA ASN A 143 -13.38 3.23 2.59
C ASN A 143 -13.60 3.12 1.08
N ASN A 144 -14.44 4.00 0.56
CA ASN A 144 -14.74 4.12 -0.86
C ASN A 144 -14.56 5.56 -1.37
N GLY A 145 -14.65 5.76 -2.68
CA GLY A 145 -14.49 7.06 -3.34
C GLY A 145 -15.57 8.11 -3.01
N GLN A 146 -16.55 7.77 -2.16
CA GLN A 146 -17.63 8.66 -1.70
C GLN A 146 -17.52 8.96 -0.19
N HIS A 147 -16.35 8.75 0.40
CA HIS A 147 -16.08 8.95 1.84
C HIS A 147 -16.88 8.03 2.79
N GLY A 148 -17.53 6.99 2.26
CA GLY A 148 -18.17 5.94 3.07
C GLY A 148 -17.23 4.78 3.37
N THR A 149 -17.65 3.89 4.28
CA THR A 149 -16.95 2.63 4.58
C THR A 149 -17.50 1.48 3.74
N GLU A 150 -16.63 0.57 3.32
CA GLU A 150 -16.97 -0.65 2.57
C GLU A 150 -16.48 -1.89 3.33
N SER A 151 -17.34 -2.91 3.39
CA SER A 151 -17.00 -4.24 3.89
C SER A 151 -17.47 -5.29 2.90
N VAL A 152 -16.54 -6.05 2.34
CA VAL A 152 -16.82 -7.16 1.45
C VAL A 152 -16.47 -8.46 2.17
N TYR A 153 -17.38 -9.42 2.13
CA TYR A 153 -17.19 -10.76 2.69
C TYR A 153 -17.29 -11.78 1.56
N THR A 154 -16.32 -12.67 1.47
CA THR A 154 -16.24 -13.67 0.40
C THR A 154 -16.21 -15.07 0.99
N ALA A 155 -17.13 -15.90 0.50
CA ALA A 155 -17.20 -17.32 0.82
C ALA A 155 -16.78 -18.12 -0.41
N TYR A 156 -15.90 -19.09 -0.20
CA TYR A 156 -15.42 -19.98 -1.26
C TYR A 156 -16.08 -21.34 -1.08
N ASN A 157 -16.77 -21.82 -2.12
CA ASN A 157 -17.45 -23.12 -2.15
C ASN A 157 -16.63 -24.20 -2.89
N PHE A 158 -15.44 -23.86 -3.36
CA PHE A 158 -14.49 -24.77 -3.98
C PHE A 158 -13.31 -24.96 -3.02
N GLU A 159 -13.01 -26.21 -2.68
CA GLU A 159 -12.00 -26.58 -1.68
C GLU A 159 -10.58 -26.75 -2.27
N GLY A 160 -10.45 -26.83 -3.60
CA GLY A 160 -9.21 -27.24 -4.28
C GLY A 160 -9.28 -28.67 -4.76
#